data_AF-A0A6B2CBW0-F1
#
_entry.id   AF-A0A6B2CBW0-F1
#
_cell.length_a   1.000
_cell.length_b   1.000
_cell.length_c   1.000
_cell.angle_alpha   90.00
_cell.angle_beta   90.00
_cell.angle_gamma   90.00
#
_symmetry.space_group_name_H-M   'P 1'
#
loop_
_entity.id
_entity.type
_entity.pdbx_description
1 polymer ?
#
loop_
_entity_poly.entity_id
_entity_poly.type
_entity_poly.pdbx_seq_one_letter_code
_entity_poly.pdbx_strand_id
1 'polypeptide(L)'
;MSRARHVDVEPLIREMYSKLFALPQEKILAIVYVIATLAIALLDYLWTEDLYVFPRIFVASVFYLALIYLVFHVLSPNPMGFERLLGVADFSLAPYVIIWIFLYPFEKSVYLVYASSSGMLFLLRYIFWGNLFLSQIIAILIGIATSMISSSGDLIIILKRSFLTSLVSTLVMTAFVLFIELIGKRNGVKTFKLGRGFIKTWIFDDTKDLENVLEENSIKKDIKI
;
A
#
# COMPACT_ATOMS: atom_id res chain seq x y z
N MET A 1 42.17 -16.54 -29.84
CA MET A 1 40.76 -16.15 -30.06
C MET A 1 39.90 -16.83 -29.01
N SER A 2 39.53 -16.11 -27.96
CA SER A 2 38.66 -16.60 -26.89
C SER A 2 37.22 -16.21 -27.21
N ARG A 3 36.37 -17.20 -27.52
CA ARG A 3 34.91 -17.01 -27.59
C ARG A 3 34.42 -16.71 -26.17
N ALA A 4 34.14 -15.44 -25.88
CA ALA A 4 33.32 -15.08 -24.73
C ALA A 4 31.96 -15.77 -24.90
N ARG A 5 31.66 -16.74 -24.05
CA ARG A 5 30.31 -17.27 -23.90
C ARG A 5 29.44 -16.09 -23.44
N HIS A 6 28.46 -15.71 -24.25
CA HIS A 6 27.32 -14.96 -23.73
C HIS A 6 26.72 -15.81 -22.62
N VAL A 7 27.01 -15.45 -21.36
CA VAL A 7 26.29 -15.99 -20.22
C VAL A 7 24.87 -15.45 -20.40
N ASP A 8 23.90 -16.34 -20.59
CA ASP A 8 22.49 -15.97 -20.57
C ASP A 8 22.19 -15.44 -19.17
N VAL A 9 22.21 -14.12 -19.03
CA VAL A 9 22.05 -13.41 -17.76
C VAL A 9 20.58 -13.43 -17.33
N GLU A 10 19.68 -13.74 -18.26
CA GLU A 10 18.24 -13.75 -18.10
C GLU A 10 17.73 -14.69 -16.99
N PRO A 11 18.16 -15.96 -16.88
CA PRO A 11 17.83 -16.81 -15.74
C PRO A 11 18.37 -16.30 -14.40
N LEU A 12 19.56 -15.69 -14.37
CA LEU A 12 20.14 -15.10 -13.15
C LEU A 12 19.35 -13.85 -12.72
N ILE A 13 18.99 -13.01 -13.68
CA ILE A 13 18.13 -11.84 -13.50
C ILE A 13 16.76 -12.28 -12.98
N ARG A 14 16.16 -13.32 -13.57
CA ARG A 14 14.88 -13.89 -13.14
C ARG A 14 14.95 -14.49 -11.74
N GLU A 15 16.06 -15.14 -11.39
CA GLU A 15 16.28 -15.66 -10.03
C GLU A 15 16.46 -14.54 -9.01
N MET A 16 17.27 -13.52 -9.33
CA MET A 16 17.45 -12.35 -8.47
C MET A 16 16.14 -11.57 -8.29
N TYR A 17 15.35 -11.41 -9.36
CA TYR A 17 13.99 -10.89 -9.29
C TYR A 17 13.13 -11.79 -8.39
N SER A 18 13.11 -13.10 -8.58
CA SER A 18 12.30 -14.00 -7.74
C SER A 18 12.62 -13.90 -6.24
N LYS A 19 13.88 -13.60 -5.88
CA LYS A 19 14.32 -13.42 -4.48
C LYS A 19 14.01 -12.04 -3.92
N LEU A 20 14.19 -10.98 -4.71
CA LEU A 20 13.80 -9.60 -4.34
C LEU A 20 12.29 -9.45 -4.17
N PHE A 21 11.53 -10.32 -4.81
CA PHE A 21 10.08 -10.24 -4.92
C PHE A 21 9.34 -11.45 -4.34
N ALA A 22 10.03 -12.29 -3.56
CA ALA A 22 9.38 -13.29 -2.75
C ALA A 22 8.59 -12.56 -1.65
N LEU A 23 7.26 -12.61 -1.73
CA LEU A 23 6.43 -12.20 -0.60
C LEU A 23 6.78 -13.09 0.60
N PRO A 24 6.81 -12.52 1.82
CA PRO A 24 6.83 -13.35 3.01
C PRO A 24 5.64 -14.31 2.94
N GLN A 25 5.86 -15.57 3.30
CA GLN A 25 4.80 -16.58 3.31
C GLN A 25 3.54 -16.04 4.00
N GLU A 26 2.35 -16.39 3.51
CA GLU A 26 1.05 -15.99 4.08
C GLU A 26 1.01 -16.03 5.61
N LYS A 27 1.61 -17.06 6.22
CA LYS A 27 1.69 -17.20 7.68
C LYS A 27 2.43 -16.04 8.35
N ILE A 28 3.54 -15.59 7.76
CA ILE A 28 4.35 -14.48 8.27
C ILE A 28 3.56 -13.18 8.16
N LEU A 29 2.93 -12.92 7.00
CA LEU A 29 2.08 -11.74 6.80
C LEU A 29 0.91 -11.72 7.81
N ALA A 30 0.22 -12.85 7.97
CA ALA A 30 -0.86 -12.96 8.96
C ALA A 30 -0.37 -12.69 10.40
N ILE A 31 0.82 -13.17 10.77
CA ILE A 31 1.43 -12.89 12.08
C ILE A 31 1.73 -11.39 12.22
N VAL A 32 2.34 -10.76 11.20
CA VAL A 32 2.64 -9.33 11.21
C VAL A 32 1.36 -8.51 11.34
N TYR A 33 0.31 -8.87 10.61
CA TYR A 33 -0.99 -8.22 10.66
C TYR A 33 -1.61 -8.31 12.06
N VAL A 34 -1.61 -9.50 12.67
CA VAL A 34 -2.11 -9.71 14.04
C VAL A 34 -1.28 -8.91 15.05
N ILE A 35 0.04 -8.86 14.92
CA ILE A 35 0.91 -8.05 15.79
C ILE A 35 0.58 -6.56 15.64
N ALA A 36 0.37 -6.07 14.42
CA ALA A 36 -0.03 -4.69 14.17
C ALA A 36 -1.39 -4.37 14.82
N THR A 37 -2.39 -5.25 14.67
CA THR A 37 -3.69 -5.14 15.34
C THR A 37 -3.54 -5.09 16.86
N LEU A 38 -2.74 -5.98 17.44
CA LEU A 38 -2.48 -6.01 18.87
C LEU A 38 -1.75 -4.75 19.36
N ALA A 39 -0.80 -4.23 18.57
CA ALA A 39 -0.11 -2.99 18.90
C ALA A 39 -1.07 -1.79 18.92
N ILE A 40 -1.96 -1.67 17.93
CA ILE A 40 -3.01 -0.64 17.90
C ILE A 40 -3.91 -0.77 19.13
N ALA A 41 -4.37 -1.98 19.45
CA ALA A 41 -5.23 -2.23 20.61
C ALA A 41 -4.53 -1.90 21.93
N LEU A 42 -3.25 -2.26 22.06
CA LEU A 42 -2.46 -1.98 23.24
C LEU A 42 -2.28 -0.47 23.44
N LEU A 43 -1.97 0.29 22.37
CA LEU A 43 -1.84 1.74 22.44
C LEU A 43 -3.14 2.41 22.91
N ASP A 44 -4.29 1.96 22.39
CA ASP A 44 -5.61 2.51 22.77
C ASP A 44 -6.01 2.09 24.19
N TYR A 45 -5.68 0.85 24.60
CA TYR A 45 -5.88 0.37 25.97
C TYR A 45 -5.07 1.17 26.99
N LEU A 46 -3.80 1.48 26.69
CA LEU A 46 -2.95 2.23 27.63
C LEU A 46 -3.51 3.62 27.96
N TRP A 47 -4.41 4.18 27.15
CA TRP A 47 -5.10 5.45 27.41
C TRP A 47 -6.50 5.34 27.97
N THR A 48 -7.25 4.34 27.54
CA THR A 48 -8.65 4.19 27.94
C THR A 48 -8.80 3.32 29.19
N GLU A 49 -7.81 2.47 29.47
CA GLU A 49 -7.84 1.39 30.46
C GLU A 49 -9.03 0.42 30.25
N ASP A 50 -9.65 0.44 29.06
CA ASP A 50 -10.84 -0.33 28.72
C ASP A 50 -10.47 -1.61 27.96
N LEU A 51 -10.71 -2.77 28.57
CA LEU A 51 -10.45 -4.07 27.94
C LEU A 51 -11.31 -4.32 26.70
N TYR A 52 -12.45 -3.63 26.54
CA TYR A 52 -13.31 -3.75 25.35
C TYR A 52 -12.65 -3.20 24.08
N VAL A 53 -11.54 -2.47 24.20
CA VAL A 53 -10.71 -2.01 23.07
C VAL A 53 -10.21 -3.20 22.24
N PHE A 54 -9.78 -4.30 22.86
CA PHE A 54 -9.21 -5.44 22.14
C PHE A 54 -10.19 -6.07 21.12
N PRO A 55 -11.41 -6.49 21.51
CA PRO A 55 -12.37 -7.02 20.54
C PRO A 55 -12.81 -5.96 19.53
N ARG A 56 -12.95 -4.68 19.92
CA ARG A 56 -13.29 -3.59 19.00
C ARG A 56 -12.25 -3.40 17.89
N ILE A 57 -10.97 -3.32 18.26
CA ILE A 57 -9.86 -3.16 17.30
C ILE A 57 -9.69 -4.41 16.44
N PHE A 58 -9.90 -5.61 17.01
CA PHE A 58 -9.89 -6.84 16.23
C PHE A 58 -10.98 -6.85 15.15
N VAL A 59 -12.22 -6.49 15.51
CA VAL A 59 -13.33 -6.36 14.54
C VAL A 59 -13.00 -5.32 13.48
N ALA A 60 -12.41 -4.18 13.86
CA ALA A 60 -11.99 -3.15 12.91
C ALA A 60 -10.91 -3.66 11.94
N SER A 61 -9.92 -4.42 12.41
CA SER A 61 -8.89 -5.02 11.55
C SER A 61 -9.48 -6.06 10.58
N VAL A 62 -10.34 -6.96 11.06
CA VAL A 62 -11.03 -7.92 10.18
C VAL A 62 -11.86 -7.18 9.12
N PHE A 63 -12.57 -6.11 9.52
CA PHE A 63 -13.34 -5.28 8.59
C PHE A 63 -12.44 -4.55 7.58
N TYR A 64 -11.29 -4.03 7.99
CA TYR A 64 -10.30 -3.41 7.11
C TYR A 64 -9.83 -4.38 6.02
N LEU A 65 -9.44 -5.59 6.42
CA LEU A 65 -9.01 -6.63 5.50
C LEU A 65 -10.15 -7.05 4.56
N ALA A 66 -11.38 -7.14 5.06
CA ALA A 66 -12.56 -7.44 4.24
C ALA A 66 -12.84 -6.36 3.19
N LEU A 67 -12.68 -5.08 3.53
CA LEU A 67 -12.80 -3.97 2.58
C LEU A 67 -11.68 -3.99 1.53
N ILE A 68 -10.45 -4.29 1.93
CA ILE A 68 -9.35 -4.49 0.97
C ILE A 68 -9.66 -5.66 0.05
N TYR A 69 -10.12 -6.80 0.58
CA TYR A 69 -10.55 -7.94 -0.21
C TYR A 69 -11.65 -7.55 -1.21
N LEU A 70 -12.70 -6.86 -0.77
CA LEU A 70 -13.79 -6.40 -1.64
C LEU A 70 -13.25 -5.56 -2.80
N VAL A 71 -12.37 -4.59 -2.52
CA VAL A 71 -11.89 -3.63 -3.52
C VAL A 71 -10.84 -4.23 -4.46
N PHE A 72 -9.91 -5.02 -3.94
CA PHE A 72 -8.74 -5.51 -4.68
C PHE A 72 -8.96 -6.90 -5.29
N HIS A 73 -9.89 -7.70 -4.76
CA HIS A 73 -10.24 -9.01 -5.29
C HIS A 73 -11.57 -9.00 -6.04
N VAL A 74 -12.66 -8.61 -5.39
CA VAL A 74 -14.03 -8.77 -5.95
C VAL A 74 -14.34 -7.73 -7.02
N LEU A 75 -14.01 -6.47 -6.77
CA LEU A 75 -14.30 -5.35 -7.67
C LEU A 75 -13.20 -5.10 -8.71
N SER A 76 -12.15 -5.92 -8.70
CA SER A 76 -11.05 -5.80 -9.64
C SER A 76 -11.27 -6.69 -10.87
N PRO A 77 -10.96 -6.21 -12.09
CA PRO A 77 -10.92 -7.06 -13.28
C PRO A 77 -9.90 -8.21 -13.17
N ASN A 78 -8.86 -8.03 -12.36
CA ASN A 78 -7.84 -9.05 -12.08
C ASN A 78 -7.78 -9.33 -10.57
N PRO A 79 -8.35 -10.44 -10.08
CA PRO A 79 -8.39 -10.74 -8.66
C PRO A 79 -6.99 -11.05 -8.10
N MET A 80 -6.69 -10.52 -6.92
CA MET A 80 -5.44 -10.81 -6.20
C MET A 80 -5.60 -11.99 -5.25
N GLY A 81 -4.56 -12.84 -5.13
CA GLY A 81 -4.50 -13.90 -4.12
C GLY A 81 -4.48 -13.35 -2.69
N PHE A 82 -4.91 -14.17 -1.71
CA PHE A 82 -5.05 -13.74 -0.32
C PHE A 82 -3.74 -13.26 0.31
N GLU A 83 -2.62 -13.94 0.05
CA GLU A 83 -1.26 -13.51 0.42
C GLU A 83 -0.98 -12.04 0.08
N ARG A 84 -1.37 -11.62 -1.13
CA ARG A 84 -1.13 -10.26 -1.61
C ARG A 84 -2.04 -9.25 -0.95
N LEU A 85 -3.27 -9.64 -0.63
CA LEU A 85 -4.23 -8.79 0.07
C LEU A 85 -3.77 -8.53 1.51
N LEU A 86 -3.25 -9.57 2.19
CA LEU A 86 -2.57 -9.40 3.48
C LEU A 86 -1.37 -8.47 3.35
N GLY A 87 -0.53 -8.67 2.34
CA GLY A 87 0.58 -7.78 2.05
C GLY A 87 0.14 -6.31 1.86
N VAL A 88 -0.92 -6.06 1.09
CA VAL A 88 -1.47 -4.70 0.92
C VAL A 88 -1.90 -4.11 2.26
N ALA A 89 -2.57 -4.89 3.11
CA ALA A 89 -3.04 -4.45 4.41
C ALA A 89 -1.88 -4.17 5.39
N ASP A 90 -0.86 -5.01 5.41
CA ASP A 90 0.35 -4.83 6.23
C ASP A 90 1.13 -3.61 5.77
N PHE A 91 1.44 -3.49 4.48
CA PHE A 91 2.19 -2.37 3.93
C PHE A 91 1.44 -1.05 4.09
N SER A 92 0.10 -1.06 4.03
CA SER A 92 -0.69 0.13 4.24
C SER A 92 -0.75 0.58 5.70
N LEU A 93 -0.77 -0.34 6.67
CA LEU A 93 -0.87 -0.01 8.09
C LEU A 93 0.48 0.19 8.77
N ALA A 94 1.48 -0.64 8.47
CA ALA A 94 2.74 -0.72 9.23
C ALA A 94 3.45 0.63 9.43
N PRO A 95 3.63 1.49 8.40
CA PRO A 95 4.26 2.79 8.60
C PRO A 95 3.49 3.66 9.61
N TYR A 96 2.17 3.59 9.60
CA TYR A 96 1.32 4.41 10.45
C TYR A 96 1.23 3.85 11.86
N VAL A 97 1.24 2.53 12.04
CA VAL A 97 1.37 1.93 13.38
C VAL A 97 2.66 2.42 14.05
N ILE A 98 3.78 2.42 13.32
CA ILE A 98 5.05 2.94 13.82
C ILE A 98 4.95 4.43 14.17
N ILE A 99 4.41 5.25 13.27
CA ILE A 99 4.20 6.69 13.54
C ILE A 99 3.34 6.90 14.79
N TRP A 100 2.29 6.11 14.97
CA TRP A 100 1.38 6.21 16.12
C TRP A 100 2.02 5.77 17.42
N ILE A 101 2.96 4.81 17.41
CA ILE A 101 3.79 4.50 18.60
C ILE A 101 4.58 5.73 19.04
N PHE A 102 5.14 6.50 18.12
CA PHE A 102 5.89 7.73 18.45
C PHE A 102 4.98 8.90 18.83
N LEU A 103 3.78 9.00 18.24
CA LEU A 103 2.81 10.06 18.54
C LEU A 103 1.98 9.78 19.80
N TYR A 104 1.99 8.55 20.31
CA TYR A 104 1.20 8.10 21.45
C TYR A 104 1.22 9.06 22.67
N PRO A 105 2.36 9.66 23.08
CA PRO A 105 2.38 10.58 24.21
C PRO A 105 1.59 11.89 23.98
N PHE A 106 1.34 12.26 22.72
CA PHE A 106 0.82 13.57 22.34
C PHE A 106 -0.60 13.50 21.76
N GLU A 107 -0.99 12.38 21.16
CA GLU A 107 -2.28 12.22 20.50
C GLU A 107 -2.93 10.91 20.92
N LYS A 108 -4.17 11.01 21.42
CA LYS A 108 -4.91 9.88 22.00
C LYS A 108 -5.80 9.16 21.00
N SER A 109 -5.93 9.69 19.79
CA SER A 109 -6.91 9.23 18.81
C SER A 109 -6.39 8.07 17.96
N VAL A 110 -6.01 6.96 18.62
CA VAL A 110 -5.34 5.81 17.99
C VAL A 110 -6.14 5.22 16.81
N TYR A 111 -7.47 5.33 16.84
CA TYR A 111 -8.36 4.95 15.72
C TYR A 111 -8.00 5.63 14.38
N LEU A 112 -7.37 6.81 14.41
CA LEU A 112 -6.93 7.53 13.22
C LEU A 112 -5.79 6.82 12.47
N VAL A 113 -5.18 5.77 13.02
CA VAL A 113 -4.19 4.94 12.30
C VAL A 113 -4.78 4.41 10.98
N TYR A 114 -6.05 4.01 10.97
CA TYR A 114 -6.74 3.53 9.78
C TYR A 114 -7.01 4.67 8.79
N ALA A 115 -7.44 5.84 9.26
CA ALA A 115 -7.56 7.03 8.44
C ALA A 115 -6.22 7.46 7.84
N SER A 116 -5.13 7.41 8.61
CA SER A 116 -3.78 7.72 8.13
C SER A 116 -3.33 6.72 7.05
N SER A 117 -3.68 5.43 7.15
CA SER A 117 -3.34 4.39 6.17
C SER A 117 -3.90 4.63 4.76
N SER A 118 -4.90 5.50 4.61
CA SER A 118 -5.54 5.82 3.32
C SER A 118 -4.55 6.35 2.27
N GLY A 119 -3.50 7.08 2.67
CA GLY A 119 -2.47 7.54 1.75
C GLY A 119 -1.75 6.38 1.06
N MET A 120 -1.27 5.40 1.85
CA MET A 120 -0.59 4.23 1.30
C MET A 120 -1.55 3.32 0.52
N LEU A 121 -2.79 3.14 1.00
CA LEU A 121 -3.82 2.41 0.23
C LEU A 121 -4.09 3.06 -1.13
N PHE A 122 -4.17 4.40 -1.17
CA PHE A 122 -4.29 5.15 -2.41
C PHE A 122 -3.10 4.87 -3.33
N LEU A 123 -1.87 4.94 -2.83
CA LEU A 123 -0.67 4.67 -3.63
C LEU A 123 -0.71 3.26 -4.23
N LEU A 124 -0.93 2.25 -3.39
CA LEU A 124 -0.98 0.85 -3.82
C LEU A 124 -2.06 0.66 -4.88
N ARG A 125 -3.29 1.12 -4.62
CA ARG A 125 -4.39 1.00 -5.59
C ARG A 125 -4.12 1.78 -6.88
N TYR A 126 -3.54 2.97 -6.79
CA TYR A 126 -3.19 3.77 -7.95
C TYR A 126 -2.12 3.08 -8.80
N ILE A 127 -1.10 2.47 -8.19
CA ILE A 127 -0.08 1.72 -8.90
C ILE A 127 -0.70 0.55 -9.68
N PHE A 128 -1.62 -0.20 -9.09
CA PHE A 128 -2.26 -1.34 -9.76
C PHE A 128 -3.21 -0.92 -10.90
N TRP A 129 -4.14 0.00 -10.64
CA TRP A 129 -5.25 0.30 -11.56
C TRP A 129 -5.15 1.65 -12.29
N GLY A 130 -4.28 2.56 -11.86
CA GLY A 130 -3.95 3.80 -12.58
C GLY A 130 -5.01 4.90 -12.55
N ASN A 131 -6.17 4.68 -11.91
CA ASN A 131 -7.19 5.72 -11.75
C ASN A 131 -6.97 6.48 -10.44
N LEU A 132 -6.48 7.72 -10.54
CA LEU A 132 -6.13 8.56 -9.40
C LEU A 132 -7.35 8.88 -8.53
N PHE A 133 -8.42 9.41 -9.11
CA PHE A 133 -9.61 9.84 -8.37
C PHE A 133 -10.34 8.68 -7.70
N LEU A 134 -10.58 7.59 -8.43
CA LEU A 134 -11.26 6.42 -7.87
C LEU A 134 -10.43 5.79 -6.74
N SER A 135 -9.10 5.79 -6.87
CA SER A 135 -8.22 5.25 -5.84
C SER A 135 -8.22 6.10 -4.57
N GLN A 136 -8.27 7.43 -4.70
CA GLN A 136 -8.40 8.33 -3.55
C GLN A 136 -9.73 8.12 -2.83
N ILE A 137 -10.86 8.13 -3.57
CA ILE A 137 -12.20 7.97 -3.00
C ILE A 137 -12.27 6.65 -2.21
N ILE A 138 -11.85 5.55 -2.81
CA ILE A 138 -11.92 4.24 -2.17
C ILE A 138 -11.00 4.18 -0.94
N ALA A 139 -9.77 4.67 -1.03
CA ALA A 139 -8.86 4.65 0.11
C ALA A 139 -9.38 5.49 1.29
N ILE A 140 -9.99 6.65 1.01
CA ILE A 140 -10.64 7.50 2.02
C ILE A 140 -11.83 6.77 2.65
N LEU A 141 -12.70 6.13 1.85
CA LEU A 141 -13.85 5.39 2.37
C LEU A 141 -13.43 4.22 3.27
N ILE A 142 -12.40 3.46 2.90
CA ILE A 142 -11.86 2.38 3.72
C ILE A 142 -11.32 2.92 5.05
N GLY A 143 -10.51 4.00 4.98
CA GLY A 143 -9.93 4.64 6.15
C GLY A 143 -11.00 5.12 7.13
N ILE A 144 -12.02 5.82 6.62
CA ILE A 144 -13.13 6.34 7.44
C ILE A 144 -13.94 5.21 8.06
N ALA A 145 -14.41 4.26 7.24
CA ALA A 145 -15.29 3.20 7.71
C ALA A 145 -14.62 2.36 8.81
N THR A 146 -13.34 2.07 8.65
CA THR A 146 -12.56 1.31 9.66
C THR A 146 -12.28 2.14 10.91
N SER A 147 -12.03 3.45 10.75
CA SER A 147 -11.84 4.37 11.89
C SER A 147 -13.12 4.50 12.73
N MET A 148 -14.30 4.45 12.10
CA MET A 148 -15.58 4.49 12.81
C MET A 148 -15.83 3.23 13.65
N ILE A 149 -15.45 2.06 13.15
CA ILE A 149 -15.60 0.79 13.90
C ILE A 149 -14.59 0.69 15.04
N SER A 150 -13.37 1.20 14.83
CA SER A 150 -12.30 1.12 15.84
C SER A 150 -12.45 2.10 16.99
N SER A 151 -13.37 3.07 16.91
CA SER A 151 -13.54 4.13 17.90
C SER A 151 -14.81 3.95 18.75
N SER A 152 -14.81 4.49 19.97
CA SER A 152 -15.96 4.48 20.91
C SER A 152 -16.50 5.87 21.27
N GLY A 153 -16.12 6.90 20.53
CA GLY A 153 -16.52 8.28 20.78
C GLY A 153 -17.73 8.76 19.98
N ASP A 154 -17.92 10.08 19.98
CA ASP A 154 -18.93 10.75 19.15
C ASP A 154 -18.65 10.52 17.65
N LEU A 155 -19.59 9.87 16.98
CA LEU A 155 -19.51 9.51 15.57
C LEU A 155 -19.27 10.71 14.65
N ILE A 156 -19.82 11.88 14.97
CA ILE A 156 -19.65 13.09 14.15
C ILE A 156 -18.21 13.60 14.25
N ILE A 157 -17.64 13.60 15.46
CA ILE A 157 -16.26 14.01 15.69
C ILE A 157 -15.30 13.02 15.00
N ILE A 158 -15.55 11.72 15.17
CA ILE A 158 -14.77 10.65 14.54
C ILE A 158 -14.81 10.78 13.02
N LEU A 159 -16.01 10.96 12.44
CA LEU A 159 -16.18 11.09 11.00
C LEU A 159 -15.39 12.30 10.46
N LYS A 160 -15.53 13.47 11.10
CA LYS A 160 -14.80 14.69 10.70
C LYS A 160 -13.29 14.52 10.76
N ARG A 161 -12.76 13.99 11.87
CA ARG A 161 -11.31 13.79 12.03
C ARG A 161 -10.79 12.72 11.07
N SER A 162 -11.50 11.60 10.93
CA SER A 162 -11.12 10.53 10.00
C SER A 162 -11.14 10.99 8.55
N PHE A 163 -12.14 11.78 8.15
CA PHE A 163 -12.20 12.37 6.82
C PHE A 163 -11.01 13.31 6.58
N LEU A 164 -10.76 14.24 7.51
CA LEU A 164 -9.67 15.20 7.36
C LEU A 164 -8.31 14.50 7.32
N THR A 165 -8.06 13.56 8.23
CA THR A 165 -6.81 12.77 8.26
C THR A 165 -6.64 11.95 6.98
N SER A 166 -7.71 11.34 6.47
CA SER A 166 -7.63 10.57 5.22
C SER A 166 -7.39 11.46 4.00
N LEU A 167 -8.03 12.62 3.96
CA LEU A 167 -7.83 13.62 2.91
C LEU A 167 -6.38 14.13 2.92
N VAL A 168 -5.85 14.51 4.09
CA VAL A 168 -4.47 14.97 4.22
C VAL A 168 -3.49 13.85 3.83
N SER A 169 -3.69 12.62 4.30
CA SER A 169 -2.80 11.50 3.97
C SER A 169 -2.79 11.19 2.47
N THR A 170 -3.95 11.17 1.84
CA THR A 170 -4.06 10.97 0.38
C THR A 170 -3.50 12.14 -0.42
N LEU A 171 -3.65 13.38 0.03
CA LEU A 171 -3.05 14.55 -0.60
C LEU A 171 -1.52 14.55 -0.51
N VAL A 172 -0.96 14.24 0.66
CA VAL A 172 0.49 14.09 0.85
C VAL A 172 1.03 13.01 -0.09
N MET A 173 0.35 11.86 -0.15
CA MET A 173 0.77 10.78 -1.04
C MET A 173 0.59 11.14 -2.52
N THR A 174 -0.43 11.92 -2.87
CA THR A 174 -0.61 12.44 -4.23
C THR A 174 0.52 13.40 -4.61
N ALA A 175 0.91 14.30 -3.70
CA ALA A 175 2.06 15.18 -3.90
C ALA A 175 3.36 14.37 -4.07
N PHE A 176 3.55 13.31 -3.28
CA PHE A 176 4.66 12.38 -3.42
C PHE A 176 4.68 11.69 -4.79
N VAL A 177 3.53 11.19 -5.26
CA VAL A 177 3.37 10.62 -6.60
C VAL A 177 3.76 11.65 -7.67
N LEU A 178 3.19 12.85 -7.62
CA LEU A 178 3.50 13.91 -8.59
C LEU A 178 4.98 14.29 -8.58
N PHE A 179 5.60 14.36 -7.39
CA PHE A 179 7.02 14.69 -7.24
C PHE A 179 7.93 13.62 -7.88
N ILE A 180 7.68 12.34 -7.60
CA ILE A 180 8.41 11.23 -8.21
C ILE A 180 8.22 11.21 -9.72
N GLU A 181 7.01 11.51 -10.20
CA GLU A 181 6.71 11.53 -11.62
C GLU A 181 7.38 12.71 -12.34
N LEU A 182 7.50 13.87 -11.69
CA LEU A 182 8.26 15.03 -12.18
C LEU A 182 9.77 14.73 -12.27
N ILE A 183 10.36 14.12 -11.24
CA ILE A 183 11.77 13.69 -11.25
C ILE A 183 11.99 12.64 -12.35
N GLY A 184 11.09 11.66 -12.45
CA GLY A 184 11.09 10.67 -13.52
C GLY A 184 11.13 11.30 -14.90
N LYS A 185 10.18 12.20 -15.18
CA LYS A 185 10.09 12.92 -16.46
C LYS A 185 11.37 13.68 -16.78
N ARG A 186 11.99 14.34 -15.79
CA ARG A 186 13.29 15.03 -15.96
C ARG A 186 14.41 14.08 -16.37
N ASN A 187 14.39 12.85 -15.87
CA ASN A 187 15.36 11.80 -16.20
C ASN A 187 14.96 10.96 -17.42
N GLY A 188 13.90 11.34 -18.15
CA GLY A 188 13.40 10.61 -19.30
C GLY A 188 12.67 9.30 -18.96
N VAL A 189 12.32 9.07 -17.69
CA VAL A 189 11.69 7.83 -17.20
C VAL A 189 10.24 8.09 -16.78
N LYS A 190 9.30 7.30 -17.28
CA LYS A 190 7.91 7.30 -16.76
C LYS A 190 7.81 6.46 -15.48
N THR A 191 8.32 6.96 -14.35
CA THR A 191 8.53 6.18 -13.11
C THR A 191 7.31 5.40 -12.62
N PHE A 192 6.11 5.97 -12.68
CA PHE A 192 4.90 5.26 -12.27
C PHE A 192 4.40 4.23 -13.28
N LYS A 193 4.57 4.48 -14.58
CA LYS A 193 4.32 3.44 -15.59
C LYS A 193 5.33 2.30 -15.45
N LEU A 194 6.58 2.62 -15.13
CA LEU A 194 7.64 1.64 -14.94
C LEU A 194 7.38 0.82 -13.67
N GLY A 195 7.05 1.46 -12.54
CA GLY A 195 6.65 0.81 -11.30
C GLY A 195 5.36 -0.01 -11.46
N ARG A 196 4.38 0.48 -12.23
CA ARG A 196 3.16 -0.26 -12.55
C ARG A 196 3.41 -1.47 -13.43
N GLY A 197 4.17 -1.31 -14.51
CA GLY A 197 4.58 -2.42 -15.37
C GLY A 197 5.33 -3.46 -14.56
N PHE A 198 6.29 -3.02 -13.76
CA PHE A 198 7.08 -3.87 -12.89
C PHE A 198 6.23 -4.67 -11.88
N ILE A 199 5.30 -4.00 -11.21
CA ILE A 199 4.40 -4.63 -10.25
C ILE A 199 3.35 -5.53 -10.94
N LYS A 200 2.88 -5.18 -12.15
CA LYS A 200 2.00 -6.04 -12.93
C LYS A 200 2.70 -7.29 -13.43
N THR A 201 3.92 -7.16 -13.95
CA THR A 201 4.77 -8.29 -14.34
C THR A 201 5.03 -9.17 -13.14
N TRP A 202 5.27 -8.58 -11.98
CA TRP A 202 5.44 -9.34 -10.75
C TRP A 202 4.18 -10.07 -10.28
N ILE A 203 3.00 -9.45 -10.38
CA ILE A 203 1.75 -10.02 -9.86
C ILE A 203 1.09 -10.99 -10.83
N PHE A 204 1.11 -10.69 -12.13
CA PHE A 204 0.35 -11.43 -13.12
C PHE A 204 1.24 -12.19 -14.12
N ASP A 205 2.56 -12.19 -13.93
CA ASP A 205 3.57 -12.73 -14.87
C ASP A 205 3.42 -12.13 -16.29
N ASP A 206 2.86 -10.91 -16.36
CA ASP A 206 2.58 -10.19 -17.59
C ASP A 206 3.66 -9.13 -17.85
N THR A 207 4.62 -9.44 -18.72
CA THR A 207 5.76 -8.57 -19.04
C THR A 207 5.41 -7.46 -20.02
N LYS A 208 4.26 -7.51 -20.71
CA LYS A 208 3.96 -6.61 -21.84
C LYS A 208 3.96 -5.14 -21.47
N ASP A 209 3.36 -4.80 -20.34
CA ASP A 209 3.31 -3.40 -19.87
C ASP A 209 4.70 -2.89 -19.45
N LEU A 210 5.58 -3.77 -18.94
CA LEU A 210 6.94 -3.41 -18.55
C LEU A 210 7.84 -3.25 -19.79
N GLU A 211 7.77 -4.19 -20.73
CA GLU A 211 8.50 -4.16 -22.01
C GLU A 211 8.13 -2.91 -22.82
N ASN A 212 6.84 -2.63 -23.00
CA ASN A 212 6.38 -1.42 -23.69
C ASN A 212 6.92 -0.13 -23.05
N VAL A 213 6.98 -0.08 -21.72
CA VAL A 213 7.50 1.10 -21.01
C VAL A 213 9.02 1.21 -21.12
N LEU A 214 9.74 0.10 -21.14
CA LEU A 214 11.19 0.08 -21.36
C LEU A 214 11.54 0.46 -22.81
N GLU A 215 10.80 -0.04 -23.80
CA GLU A 215 10.94 0.34 -25.22
C GLU A 215 10.63 1.82 -25.46
N GLU A 216 9.56 2.35 -24.87
CA GLU A 216 9.23 3.79 -24.96
C GLU A 216 10.36 4.69 -24.37
N ASN A 217 11.13 4.18 -23.40
CA ASN A 217 12.21 4.93 -22.75
C ASN A 217 13.59 4.68 -23.40
N SER A 218 13.82 3.53 -24.06
CA SER A 218 15.08 3.22 -24.75
C SER A 218 15.26 4.05 -26.03
N ILE A 219 14.17 4.28 -26.78
CA ILE A 219 14.17 5.12 -28.00
C ILE A 219 14.62 6.56 -27.72
N LYS A 220 14.49 7.05 -26.47
CA LYS A 220 14.93 8.40 -26.09
C LYS A 220 16.42 8.53 -25.79
N LYS A 221 17.15 7.43 -25.63
CA LYS A 221 18.61 7.43 -25.39
C LYS A 221 19.44 7.28 -26.67
N ASP A 222 18.84 6.97 -27.81
CA ASP A 222 19.53 6.74 -29.09
C ASP A 222 19.72 8.00 -29.95
N ILE A 223 19.67 9.20 -29.38
CA ILE A 223 20.10 10.42 -30.09
C ILE A 223 21.16 11.16 -29.27
N LYS A 224 22.40 10.71 -29.46
CA LYS A 224 23.57 11.52 -29.85
C LYS A 224 24.76 10.58 -30.13
N ILE A 225 24.94 10.25 -31.41
CA ILE A 225 26.28 10.03 -31.99
C ILE A 225 26.73 11.38 -32.54
#